data_AF-A0A9P9FHE7-F1
#
_entry.id   AF-A0A9P9FHE7-F1
#
_cell.length_a   1.000
_cell.length_b   1.000
_cell.length_c   1.000
_cell.angle_alpha   90.00
_cell.angle_beta   90.00
_cell.angle_gamma   90.00
#
_symmetry.space_group_name_H-M   'P 1'
#
loop_
_entity.id
_entity.type
_entity.pdbx_description
1 polymer ?
#
loop_
_entity_poly.entity_id
_entity_poly.type
_entity_poly.pdbx_seq_one_letter_code
_entity_poly.pdbx_strand_id
1 'polypeptide(L)'
;MSLARRYNVAFKDHTGKPALMSWRKSVNETRLPFLPSWVFYMVNPDFSFEGFDGCAFSSGLERGRIRYTGGSFRYEFFFLPGATPEECVAHYCGEMNTRGTIWRQIRKVKIAMKTKKQNEGEEGADDSTDDSIEGSSSGDQSQDGSTGERLPGLIWQKDDEDFSSINYRSWLFMYPDADVQWGADSDDRQVDLVQFDPIPVEVEEDEILKWDPMEHPVYMERMSARGRAIGWDIEEGLVSWMDDRKNAKWEVAANEAMCDAKDLGWESW
;
A
#
# COMPACT_ATOMS: atom_id res chain seq x y z
N MET A 1 0.39 5.50 -28.20
CA MET A 1 0.19 4.70 -26.98
C MET A 1 1.54 4.10 -26.59
N SER A 2 2.10 4.48 -25.44
CA SER A 2 3.24 3.74 -24.88
C SER A 2 2.78 2.33 -24.53
N LEU A 3 3.53 1.31 -24.95
CA LEU A 3 3.28 -0.06 -24.50
C LEU A 3 3.62 -0.13 -23.00
N ALA A 4 2.67 -0.58 -22.19
CA ALA A 4 2.92 -0.85 -20.78
C ALA A 4 3.32 -2.32 -20.60
N ARG A 5 4.45 -2.55 -19.95
CA ARG A 5 4.88 -3.88 -19.54
C ARG A 5 4.21 -4.25 -18.21
N ARG A 6 3.70 -5.48 -18.14
CA ARG A 6 3.10 -6.08 -16.95
C ARG A 6 4.15 -6.89 -16.21
N TYR A 7 4.18 -6.74 -14.89
CA TYR A 7 5.05 -7.50 -14.00
C TYR A 7 4.17 -8.25 -13.01
N ASN A 8 4.40 -9.55 -12.88
CA ASN A 8 3.79 -10.45 -11.90
C ASN A 8 4.94 -11.27 -11.31
N VAL A 9 5.32 -10.99 -10.07
CA VAL A 9 6.45 -11.62 -9.38
C VAL A 9 5.88 -12.43 -8.22
N ALA A 10 5.94 -13.75 -8.35
CA ALA A 10 5.59 -14.65 -7.27
C ALA A 10 6.72 -14.67 -6.23
N PHE A 11 6.36 -14.68 -4.96
CA PHE A 11 7.29 -14.75 -3.84
C PHE A 11 6.71 -15.62 -2.72
N LYS A 12 7.50 -15.84 -1.67
CA LYS A 12 7.04 -16.47 -0.43
C LYS A 12 6.84 -15.42 0.65
N ASP A 13 5.67 -15.40 1.27
CA ASP A 13 5.44 -14.57 2.44
C ASP A 13 6.28 -15.06 3.64
N HIS A 14 6.26 -14.31 4.73
CA HIS A 14 7.02 -14.60 5.95
C HIS A 14 6.63 -15.94 6.60
N THR A 15 5.48 -16.51 6.25
CA THR A 15 5.04 -17.86 6.68
C THR A 15 5.40 -18.96 5.68
N GLY A 16 6.02 -18.61 4.54
CA GLY A 16 6.38 -19.52 3.47
C GLY A 16 5.25 -19.86 2.49
N LYS A 17 4.07 -19.22 2.62
CA LYS A 17 2.96 -19.43 1.68
C LYS A 17 3.18 -18.62 0.40
N PRO A 18 2.56 -19.02 -0.73
CA PRO A 18 2.66 -18.26 -1.98
C PRO A 18 2.04 -16.87 -1.83
N ALA A 19 2.69 -15.88 -2.43
CA ALA A 19 2.18 -14.52 -2.58
C ALA A 19 2.55 -13.96 -3.97
N LEU A 20 1.90 -12.88 -4.40
CA LEU A 20 2.13 -12.27 -5.70
C LEU A 20 2.26 -10.75 -5.58
N MET A 21 3.26 -10.19 -6.25
CA MET A 21 3.43 -8.75 -6.43
C MET A 21 3.25 -8.38 -7.90
N SER A 22 2.41 -7.38 -8.18
CA SER A 22 2.04 -6.99 -9.53
C SER A 22 2.10 -5.49 -9.76
N TRP A 23 2.64 -5.05 -10.89
CA TRP A 23 2.63 -3.65 -11.28
C TRP A 23 2.79 -3.47 -12.80
N ARG A 24 2.56 -2.24 -13.27
CA ARG A 24 2.68 -1.88 -14.68
C ARG A 24 3.60 -0.69 -14.86
N LYS A 25 4.52 -0.77 -15.80
CA LYS A 25 5.45 0.32 -16.15
C LYS A 25 5.56 0.50 -17.65
N SER A 26 6.00 1.68 -18.09
CA SER A 26 6.41 1.88 -19.47
C SER A 26 7.55 0.92 -19.84
N VAL A 27 7.65 0.46 -21.09
CA VAL A 27 8.70 -0.48 -21.53
C VAL A 27 10.11 0.03 -21.24
N ASN A 28 10.30 1.35 -21.24
CA ASN A 28 11.61 2.00 -21.09
C ASN A 28 11.98 2.29 -19.61
N GLU A 29 11.14 1.91 -18.65
CA GLU A 29 11.40 2.15 -17.23
C GLU A 29 12.09 0.97 -16.54
N THR A 30 12.82 1.28 -15.46
CA THR A 30 13.50 0.30 -14.60
C THR A 30 12.54 -0.74 -14.02
N ARG A 31 13.05 -1.95 -13.75
CA ARG A 31 12.26 -3.05 -13.16
C ARG A 31 11.92 -2.87 -11.68
N LEU A 32 12.48 -1.86 -11.03
CA LEU A 32 12.24 -1.57 -9.61
C LEU A 32 10.73 -1.52 -9.30
N PRO A 33 10.18 -2.37 -8.42
CA PRO A 33 8.77 -2.30 -8.06
C PRO A 33 8.43 -0.95 -7.45
N PHE A 34 7.25 -0.41 -7.69
CA PHE A 34 6.80 0.83 -7.01
C PHE A 34 6.83 0.64 -5.50
N LEU A 35 7.30 1.64 -4.75
CA LEU A 35 7.29 1.61 -3.30
C LEU A 35 5.89 1.77 -2.66
N PRO A 36 4.95 2.59 -3.18
CA PRO A 36 3.58 2.58 -2.67
C PRO A 36 2.84 1.31 -3.13
N SER A 37 1.99 0.74 -2.27
CA SER A 37 1.34 -0.55 -2.52
C SER A 37 -0.11 -0.65 -2.07
N TRP A 38 -0.96 -1.30 -2.86
CA TRP A 38 -2.27 -1.78 -2.40
C TRP A 38 -2.19 -3.26 -2.04
N VAL A 39 -2.69 -3.64 -0.87
CA VAL A 39 -2.56 -5.01 -0.34
C VAL A 39 -3.91 -5.70 -0.32
N PHE A 40 -4.01 -6.82 -1.02
CA PHE A 40 -5.20 -7.66 -1.14
C PHE A 40 -4.95 -9.05 -0.55
N TYR A 41 -5.90 -9.53 0.23
CA TYR A 41 -5.98 -10.88 0.76
C TYR A 41 -7.06 -11.63 0.00
N MET A 42 -6.68 -12.69 -0.71
CA MET A 42 -7.64 -13.62 -1.32
C MET A 42 -8.08 -14.62 -0.27
N VAL A 43 -9.30 -14.45 0.25
CA VAL A 43 -9.78 -15.19 1.44
C VAL A 43 -10.88 -16.19 1.12
N ASN A 44 -11.34 -16.27 -0.12
CA ASN A 44 -12.32 -17.30 -0.49
C ASN A 44 -11.71 -18.72 -0.32
N PRO A 45 -12.36 -19.64 0.41
CA PRO A 45 -11.86 -21.01 0.62
C PRO A 45 -11.61 -21.80 -0.68
N ASP A 46 -12.37 -21.51 -1.73
CA ASP A 46 -12.28 -22.19 -3.03
C ASP A 46 -11.32 -21.48 -4.00
N PHE A 47 -10.60 -20.45 -3.53
CA PHE A 47 -9.68 -19.70 -4.37
C PHE A 47 -8.42 -20.52 -4.72
N SER A 48 -8.04 -20.51 -6.00
CA SER A 48 -6.78 -21.10 -6.47
C SER A 48 -5.77 -20.02 -6.86
N PHE A 49 -4.57 -20.13 -6.30
CA PHE A 49 -3.41 -19.30 -6.67
C PHE A 49 -2.94 -19.56 -8.12
N GLU A 50 -3.13 -20.78 -8.63
CA GLU A 50 -2.55 -21.19 -9.90
C GLU A 50 -3.11 -20.38 -11.07
N GLY A 51 -2.22 -19.72 -11.82
CA GLY A 51 -2.62 -18.90 -12.96
C GLY A 51 -3.21 -17.53 -12.61
N PHE A 52 -3.22 -17.13 -11.34
CA PHE A 52 -3.69 -15.81 -10.94
C PHE A 52 -2.84 -14.69 -11.56
N ASP A 53 -3.48 -13.77 -12.28
CA ASP A 53 -2.84 -12.60 -12.90
C ASP A 53 -3.24 -11.32 -12.15
N GLY A 54 -2.41 -10.90 -11.20
CA GLY A 54 -2.63 -9.67 -10.43
C GLY A 54 -2.63 -8.39 -11.28
N CYS A 55 -1.91 -8.37 -12.41
CA CYS A 55 -2.00 -7.27 -13.38
C CYS A 55 -3.35 -7.24 -14.10
N ALA A 56 -3.97 -8.39 -14.38
CA ALA A 56 -5.31 -8.45 -14.94
C ALA A 56 -6.35 -8.04 -13.89
N PHE A 57 -6.18 -8.47 -12.63
CA PHE A 57 -7.01 -8.07 -11.50
C PHE A 57 -7.03 -6.55 -11.32
N SER A 58 -5.86 -5.90 -11.14
CA SER A 58 -5.80 -4.46 -10.87
C SER A 58 -6.38 -3.62 -12.01
N SER A 59 -6.16 -4.01 -13.25
CA SER A 59 -6.73 -3.29 -14.40
C SER A 59 -8.15 -3.66 -14.74
N GLY A 60 -8.63 -4.77 -14.20
CA GLY A 60 -10.05 -5.02 -14.10
C GLY A 60 -10.65 -4.03 -13.11
N LEU A 61 -10.16 -4.02 -11.86
CA LEU A 61 -10.64 -3.15 -10.80
C LEU A 61 -10.69 -1.66 -11.23
N GLU A 62 -9.61 -1.13 -11.79
CA GLU A 62 -9.49 0.28 -12.23
C GLU A 62 -10.23 0.63 -13.55
N ARG A 63 -10.85 -0.33 -14.24
CA ARG A 63 -11.43 -0.08 -15.58
C ARG A 63 -12.64 0.86 -15.50
N GLY A 64 -12.70 1.84 -16.41
CA GLY A 64 -13.88 2.68 -16.62
C GLY A 64 -13.99 3.91 -15.73
N ARG A 65 -13.07 4.09 -14.76
CA ARG A 65 -12.99 5.31 -13.94
C ARG A 65 -11.96 6.27 -14.52
N ILE A 66 -12.30 7.56 -14.54
CA ILE A 66 -11.38 8.63 -14.96
C ILE A 66 -10.29 8.70 -13.90
N ARG A 67 -9.04 8.42 -14.30
CA ARG A 67 -7.87 8.52 -13.44
C ARG A 67 -7.69 9.97 -13.03
N TYR A 68 -8.07 10.32 -11.82
CA TYR A 68 -7.56 11.54 -11.20
C TYR A 68 -6.11 11.31 -10.74
N THR A 69 -5.40 12.42 -10.62
CA THR A 69 -3.97 12.58 -10.34
C THR A 69 -3.49 11.75 -9.15
N GLY A 70 -2.39 11.01 -9.34
CA GLY A 70 -1.68 10.30 -8.28
C GLY A 70 -0.56 9.41 -8.84
N GLY A 71 0.26 8.84 -7.97
CA GLY A 71 1.42 8.04 -8.34
C GLY A 71 1.07 6.64 -8.80
N SER A 72 2.13 5.88 -9.08
CA SER A 72 2.01 4.51 -9.58
C SER A 72 2.21 3.53 -8.43
N PHE A 73 1.28 2.58 -8.30
CA PHE A 73 1.25 1.64 -7.18
C PHE A 73 1.64 0.25 -7.65
N ARG A 74 2.23 -0.54 -6.74
CA ARG A 74 2.23 -1.99 -6.86
C ARG A 74 1.00 -2.57 -6.15
N TYR A 75 0.59 -3.74 -6.58
CA TYR A 75 -0.44 -4.53 -5.91
C TYR A 75 0.23 -5.75 -5.31
N GLU A 76 -0.04 -6.04 -4.05
CA GLU A 76 0.40 -7.25 -3.38
C GLU A 76 -0.80 -8.10 -3.04
N PHE A 77 -0.68 -9.40 -3.32
CA PHE A 77 -1.73 -10.38 -3.13
C PHE A 77 -1.21 -11.50 -2.22
N PHE A 78 -1.90 -11.69 -1.11
CA PHE A 78 -1.66 -12.78 -0.18
C PHE A 78 -2.82 -13.77 -0.26
N PHE A 79 -2.52 -15.06 -0.22
CA PHE A 79 -3.52 -16.11 -0.44
C PHE A 79 -3.74 -16.86 0.87
N LEU A 80 -4.78 -16.43 1.60
CA LEU A 80 -5.14 -16.96 2.91
C LEU A 80 -6.61 -17.42 2.89
N PRO A 81 -6.92 -18.56 2.23
CA PRO A 81 -8.28 -19.06 2.12
C PRO A 81 -8.91 -19.32 3.50
N GLY A 82 -10.11 -18.79 3.72
CA GLY A 82 -10.86 -18.93 4.97
C GLY A 82 -10.42 -18.00 6.11
N ALA A 83 -9.46 -17.11 5.88
CA ALA A 83 -8.93 -16.25 6.95
C ALA A 83 -9.92 -15.17 7.40
N THR A 84 -9.93 -14.90 8.71
CA THR A 84 -10.66 -13.78 9.30
C THR A 84 -9.89 -12.46 9.15
N PRO A 85 -10.51 -11.30 9.42
CA PRO A 85 -9.84 -10.00 9.40
C PRO A 85 -8.67 -9.95 10.38
N GLU A 86 -8.84 -10.49 11.58
CA GLU A 86 -7.80 -10.52 12.60
C GLU A 86 -6.61 -11.37 12.15
N GLU A 87 -6.86 -12.49 11.47
CA GLU A 87 -5.80 -13.33 10.90
C GLU A 87 -5.07 -12.63 9.76
N CYS A 88 -5.78 -11.91 8.88
CA CYS A 88 -5.19 -11.07 7.84
C CYS A 88 -4.34 -9.93 8.42
N VAL A 89 -4.82 -9.27 9.48
CA VAL A 89 -4.09 -8.20 10.19
C VAL A 89 -2.84 -8.77 10.87
N ALA A 90 -2.96 -9.89 11.58
CA ALA A 90 -1.82 -10.56 12.20
C ALA A 90 -0.77 -10.95 11.16
N HIS A 91 -1.21 -11.47 10.01
CA HIS A 91 -0.34 -11.77 8.88
C HIS A 91 0.35 -10.51 8.32
N TYR A 92 -0.39 -9.41 8.13
CA TYR A 92 0.16 -8.13 7.67
C TYR A 92 1.24 -7.61 8.61
N CYS A 93 0.99 -7.65 9.92
CA CYS A 93 1.96 -7.26 10.94
C CYS A 93 3.21 -8.16 10.90
N GLY A 94 3.04 -9.47 10.69
CA GLY A 94 4.15 -10.41 10.53
C GLY A 94 5.01 -10.13 9.28
N GLU A 95 4.35 -9.82 8.14
CA GLU A 95 5.02 -9.35 6.93
C GLU A 95 5.83 -8.10 7.21
N MET A 96 5.19 -7.09 7.79
CA MET A 96 5.79 -5.79 8.09
C MET A 96 6.98 -5.93 9.05
N ASN A 97 6.89 -6.79 10.06
CA ASN A 97 8.00 -7.07 10.98
C ASN A 97 9.19 -7.73 10.27
N THR A 98 8.92 -8.54 9.23
CA THR A 98 9.96 -9.28 8.50
C THR A 98 10.69 -8.40 7.48
N ARG A 99 9.98 -7.56 6.72
CA ARG A 99 10.58 -6.74 5.64
C ARG A 99 10.74 -5.25 5.96
N GLY A 100 10.10 -4.79 7.03
CA GLY A 100 10.03 -3.39 7.43
C GLY A 100 8.92 -2.61 6.71
N THR A 101 8.83 -1.33 7.08
CA THR A 101 7.90 -0.35 6.45
C THR A 101 8.55 0.33 5.25
N ILE A 102 7.75 0.92 4.35
CA ILE A 102 8.24 1.74 3.22
C ILE A 102 9.23 2.83 3.64
N TRP A 103 9.11 3.34 4.87
CA TRP A 103 9.98 4.38 5.40
C TRP A 103 11.43 3.93 5.53
N ARG A 104 11.67 2.63 5.73
CA ARG A 104 13.03 2.07 5.75
C ARG A 104 13.69 2.23 4.40
N GLN A 105 12.99 1.95 3.30
CA GLN A 105 13.51 2.16 1.94
C GLN A 105 13.67 3.64 1.62
N ILE A 106 12.69 4.48 1.99
CA ILE A 106 12.78 5.94 1.79
C ILE A 106 14.05 6.50 2.45
N ARG A 107 14.31 6.16 3.73
CA ARG A 107 15.51 6.57 4.45
C ARG A 107 16.79 6.09 3.76
N LYS A 108 16.84 4.82 3.32
CA LYS A 108 17.99 4.25 2.61
C LYS A 108 18.32 5.03 1.32
N VAL A 109 17.30 5.36 0.54
CA VAL A 109 17.49 6.16 -0.70
C VAL A 109 17.96 7.57 -0.37
N LYS A 110 17.33 8.26 0.60
CA LYS A 110 17.75 9.61 1.00
C LYS A 110 19.21 9.67 1.44
N ILE A 111 19.66 8.70 2.24
CA ILE A 111 21.07 8.59 2.66
C ILE A 111 21.99 8.37 1.45
N ALA A 112 21.62 7.48 0.53
CA ALA A 112 22.42 7.21 -0.67
C ALA A 112 22.51 8.42 -1.60
N MET A 113 21.42 9.16 -1.79
CA MET A 113 21.41 10.41 -2.57
C MET A 113 22.27 11.49 -1.93
N LYS A 114 22.18 11.68 -0.61
CA LYS A 114 23.04 12.63 0.13
C LYS A 114 24.52 12.28 -0.06
N THR A 115 24.86 10.99 0.02
CA THR A 115 26.23 10.50 -0.18
C THR A 115 26.72 10.76 -1.61
N LYS A 116 25.87 10.53 -2.63
CA LYS A 116 26.22 10.81 -4.04
C LYS A 116 26.52 12.30 -4.25
N LYS A 117 25.64 13.19 -3.77
CA LYS A 117 25.83 14.66 -3.87
C LYS A 117 27.12 15.13 -3.19
N GLN A 118 27.43 14.60 -2.00
CA GLN A 118 28.68 14.90 -1.30
C GLN A 118 29.93 14.46 -2.10
N ASN A 119 29.89 13.29 -2.72
CA ASN A 119 31.00 12.80 -3.54
C ASN A 119 31.19 13.58 -4.85
N GLU A 120 30.12 14.15 -5.40
CA GLU A 120 30.13 14.95 -6.64
C GLU A 120 30.53 16.42 -6.40
N GLY A 121 30.80 16.81 -5.15
CA GLY A 121 31.22 18.17 -4.80
C GLY A 121 30.09 19.19 -4.86
N GLU A 122 28.84 18.74 -4.89
CA GLU A 122 27.64 19.57 -4.80
C GLU A 122 27.39 19.97 -3.34
N GLU A 123 28.30 20.74 -2.76
CA GLU A 123 28.08 21.40 -1.46
C GLU A 123 27.32 22.71 -1.70
N GLY A 124 25.99 22.70 -1.55
CA GLY A 124 25.20 23.92 -1.62
C GLY A 124 23.70 23.72 -1.45
N ALA A 125 23.21 24.14 -0.28
CA ALA A 125 21.81 24.47 0.07
C ALA A 125 20.78 23.32 0.06
N ASP A 126 20.59 22.67 1.21
CA ASP A 126 19.51 23.02 2.13
C ASP A 126 19.65 22.16 3.40
N ASP A 127 20.22 22.73 4.46
CA ASP A 127 20.25 22.15 5.82
C ASP A 127 18.97 22.54 6.58
N SER A 128 17.86 22.73 5.86
CA SER A 128 16.58 23.07 6.45
C SER A 128 15.42 22.40 5.71
N THR A 129 15.25 21.09 5.90
CA THR A 129 13.89 20.54 6.06
C THR A 129 13.89 19.12 6.63
N ASP A 130 13.31 19.06 7.82
CA ASP A 130 12.49 17.96 8.34
C ASP A 130 13.20 16.84 9.14
N ASP A 131 13.69 17.24 10.31
CA ASP A 131 13.88 16.41 11.51
C ASP A 131 12.58 15.69 11.99
N SER A 132 11.45 15.85 11.30
CA SER A 132 10.18 15.17 11.67
C SER A 132 10.21 13.65 11.46
N ILE A 133 11.23 13.09 10.80
CA ILE A 133 11.43 11.63 10.74
C ILE A 133 12.18 11.08 11.98
N GLU A 134 12.72 11.96 12.84
CA GLU A 134 13.48 11.59 14.05
C GLU A 134 12.68 11.68 15.37
N GLY A 135 11.39 12.01 15.33
CA GLY A 135 10.51 12.05 16.51
C GLY A 135 9.92 10.69 16.91
N SER A 136 10.65 9.91 17.69
CA SER A 136 10.14 8.96 18.70
C SER A 136 9.18 7.83 18.30
N SER A 137 9.73 6.67 17.93
CA SER A 137 9.61 5.44 18.75
C SER A 137 10.47 4.33 18.15
N SER A 138 11.53 4.01 18.89
CA SER A 138 12.18 2.74 19.23
C SER A 138 11.76 1.38 18.60
N GLY A 139 11.07 1.32 17.46
CA GLY A 139 10.55 0.06 16.89
C GLY A 139 11.33 -0.50 15.70
N ASP A 140 12.09 0.34 14.98
CA ASP A 140 12.68 -0.04 13.67
C ASP A 140 14.13 -0.56 13.79
N GLN A 141 14.52 -1.04 14.98
CA GLN A 141 15.78 -1.77 15.19
C GLN A 141 15.57 -3.27 14.97
N SER A 142 15.12 -3.67 13.79
CA SER A 142 15.24 -5.07 13.36
C SER A 142 16.58 -5.26 12.66
N GLN A 143 17.36 -6.21 13.20
CA GLN A 143 18.65 -6.65 12.69
C GLN A 143 18.61 -6.87 11.17
N ASP A 144 19.73 -6.59 10.51
CA ASP A 144 20.01 -6.92 9.11
C ASP A 144 20.17 -8.45 8.95
N GLY A 145 19.07 -9.15 9.22
CA GLY A 145 19.02 -10.58 9.46
C GLY A 145 17.88 -11.21 8.68
N SER A 146 17.88 -11.02 7.35
CA SER A 146 17.25 -11.99 6.46
C SER A 146 17.77 -11.83 5.04
N THR A 147 18.40 -12.89 4.54
CA THR A 147 18.73 -13.14 3.13
C THR A 147 17.49 -13.42 2.27
N GLY A 148 16.29 -13.06 2.74
CA GLY A 148 15.06 -13.12 1.98
C GLY A 148 15.04 -12.08 0.86
N GLU A 149 14.35 -12.41 -0.22
CA GLU A 149 14.14 -11.53 -1.39
C GLU A 149 13.92 -10.08 -0.94
N ARG A 150 14.62 -9.14 -1.57
CA ARG A 150 14.60 -7.68 -1.27
C ARG A 150 13.23 -7.07 -1.60
N LEU A 151 12.20 -7.50 -0.89
CA LEU A 151 10.84 -7.06 -1.05
C LEU A 151 10.73 -5.61 -0.51
N PRO A 152 10.00 -4.73 -1.21
CA PRO A 152 9.75 -3.40 -0.68
C PRO A 152 8.86 -3.46 0.57
N GLY A 153 9.07 -2.51 1.48
CA GLY A 153 8.35 -2.44 2.76
C GLY A 153 6.85 -2.21 2.59
N LEU A 154 6.09 -2.46 3.64
CA LEU A 154 4.63 -2.19 3.67
C LEU A 154 4.33 -0.77 4.12
N ILE A 155 3.14 -0.29 3.74
CA ILE A 155 2.67 1.04 4.13
C ILE A 155 2.45 1.04 5.65
N TRP A 156 2.87 2.13 6.29
CA TRP A 156 2.54 2.41 7.68
C TRP A 156 2.42 3.92 7.82
N GLN A 157 1.21 4.45 8.03
CA GLN A 157 1.05 5.89 8.16
C GLN A 157 1.61 6.36 9.51
N LYS A 158 2.55 7.30 9.45
CA LYS A 158 3.23 7.84 10.64
C LYS A 158 2.72 9.21 11.06
N ASP A 159 2.35 10.06 10.10
CA ASP A 159 2.10 11.46 10.37
C ASP A 159 0.67 11.73 10.82
N ASP A 160 0.54 12.34 12.01
CA ASP A 160 -0.75 12.60 12.62
C ASP A 160 -1.66 13.55 11.78
N GLU A 161 -1.04 14.36 10.93
CA GLU A 161 -1.71 15.31 10.05
C GLU A 161 -2.36 14.69 8.80
N ASP A 162 -1.96 13.48 8.39
CA ASP A 162 -2.61 12.75 7.29
C ASP A 162 -3.95 12.11 7.74
N PHE A 163 -4.31 12.21 9.02
CA PHE A 163 -5.44 11.51 9.64
C PHE A 163 -6.72 12.32 9.82
N SER A 164 -6.80 13.56 9.33
CA SER A 164 -8.02 14.39 9.48
C SER A 164 -9.30 13.73 8.92
N SER A 165 -9.17 12.65 8.13
CA SER A 165 -10.27 11.81 7.64
C SER A 165 -10.09 10.31 7.91
N ILE A 166 -9.06 9.87 8.66
CA ILE A 166 -8.72 8.45 8.83
C ILE A 166 -8.50 8.12 10.30
N ASN A 167 -9.28 7.18 10.83
CA ASN A 167 -9.25 6.78 12.24
C ASN A 167 -8.22 5.69 12.58
N TYR A 168 -7.44 5.23 11.60
CA TYR A 168 -6.57 4.04 11.68
C TYR A 168 -5.27 4.27 10.91
N ARG A 169 -4.14 3.77 11.43
CA ARG A 169 -2.82 3.95 10.80
C ARG A 169 -2.60 3.06 9.57
N SER A 170 -3.35 1.97 9.48
CA SER A 170 -3.14 0.95 8.44
C SER A 170 -4.44 0.34 7.94
N TRP A 171 -4.35 -0.23 6.74
CA TRP A 171 -5.44 -0.92 6.08
C TRP A 171 -4.95 -2.05 5.18
N LEU A 172 -5.87 -2.96 4.86
CA LEU A 172 -5.75 -3.99 3.85
C LEU A 172 -7.12 -4.27 3.23
N PHE A 173 -7.14 -4.94 2.08
CA PHE A 173 -8.37 -5.36 1.42
C PHE A 173 -8.51 -6.87 1.47
N MET A 174 -9.67 -7.37 1.85
CA MET A 174 -10.03 -8.77 1.75
C MET A 174 -10.98 -8.97 0.56
N TYR A 175 -10.62 -9.91 -0.31
CA TYR A 175 -11.40 -10.29 -1.48
C TYR A 175 -12.11 -11.62 -1.21
N PRO A 176 -13.43 -11.60 -0.97
CA PRO A 176 -14.17 -12.79 -0.53
C PRO A 176 -14.68 -13.65 -1.69
N ASP A 177 -14.61 -13.19 -2.93
CA ASP A 177 -15.13 -13.92 -4.09
C ASP A 177 -14.08 -14.89 -4.67
N ALA A 178 -14.53 -16.08 -5.11
CA ALA A 178 -13.66 -17.06 -5.76
C ALA A 178 -13.28 -16.65 -7.18
N ASP A 179 -14.18 -15.95 -7.87
CA ASP A 179 -13.95 -15.46 -9.23
C ASP A 179 -13.28 -14.10 -9.18
N VAL A 180 -12.24 -13.89 -9.99
CA VAL A 180 -11.45 -12.65 -10.09
C VAL A 180 -11.58 -11.96 -11.46
N GLN A 181 -12.49 -12.44 -12.31
CA GLN A 181 -12.73 -11.86 -13.63
C GLN A 181 -13.60 -10.61 -13.57
N TRP A 182 -12.99 -9.45 -13.79
CA TRP A 182 -13.67 -8.16 -13.85
C TRP A 182 -14.40 -7.95 -15.19
N GLY A 183 -15.65 -8.41 -15.28
CA GLY A 183 -16.58 -8.23 -16.41
C GLY A 183 -17.39 -6.92 -16.38
N ALA A 184 -18.42 -6.83 -17.23
CA ALA A 184 -19.37 -5.70 -17.22
C ALA A 184 -20.23 -5.70 -15.94
N ASP A 185 -20.52 -6.89 -15.40
CA ASP A 185 -21.32 -7.08 -14.18
C ASP A 185 -20.46 -7.05 -12.90
N SER A 186 -19.18 -6.65 -13.00
CA SER A 186 -18.26 -6.67 -11.85
C SER A 186 -18.38 -5.45 -10.93
N ASP A 187 -19.28 -4.52 -11.23
CA ASP A 187 -19.45 -3.28 -10.46
C ASP A 187 -20.04 -3.55 -9.06
N ASP A 188 -20.85 -4.61 -8.95
CA ASP A 188 -21.46 -5.04 -7.68
C ASP A 188 -20.54 -5.98 -6.86
N ARG A 189 -19.33 -6.30 -7.35
CA ARG A 189 -18.39 -7.13 -6.59
C ARG A 189 -18.00 -6.42 -5.31
N GLN A 190 -17.92 -7.19 -4.24
CA GLN A 190 -17.74 -6.65 -2.91
C GLN A 190 -16.32 -6.92 -2.43
N VAL A 191 -15.73 -5.93 -1.79
CA VAL A 191 -14.42 -6.02 -1.15
C VAL A 191 -14.59 -5.57 0.30
N ASP A 192 -13.97 -6.31 1.20
CA ASP A 192 -13.89 -5.95 2.61
C ASP A 192 -12.67 -5.04 2.82
N LEU A 193 -12.90 -3.77 3.13
CA LEU A 193 -11.86 -2.88 3.63
C LEU A 193 -11.67 -3.17 5.12
N VAL A 194 -10.45 -3.56 5.50
CA VAL A 194 -10.08 -3.76 6.90
C VAL A 194 -9.12 -2.65 7.29
N GLN A 195 -9.48 -1.90 8.33
CA GLN A 195 -8.69 -0.85 8.95
C GLN A 195 -8.29 -1.30 10.35
N PHE A 196 -7.06 -0.99 10.77
CA PHE A 196 -6.54 -1.45 12.06
C PHE A 196 -5.45 -0.50 12.58
N ASP A 197 -5.10 -0.69 13.84
CA ASP A 197 -4.22 0.21 14.60
C ASP A 197 -4.85 1.61 14.74
N PRO A 198 -5.89 1.74 15.58
CA PRO A 198 -6.66 2.97 15.71
C PRO A 198 -5.81 4.12 16.25
N ILE A 199 -6.17 5.32 15.84
CA ILE A 199 -5.50 6.55 16.22
C ILE A 199 -6.33 7.22 17.30
N PRO A 200 -5.74 7.58 18.46
CA PRO A 200 -6.46 8.29 19.51
C PRO A 200 -7.05 9.59 18.97
N VAL A 201 -8.35 9.76 19.14
CA VAL A 201 -9.04 11.01 18.81
C VAL A 201 -9.00 11.92 20.04
N GLU A 202 -8.47 13.13 19.88
CA GLU A 202 -8.59 14.16 20.91
C GLU A 202 -10.03 14.69 20.92
N VAL A 203 -10.72 14.51 22.04
CA VAL A 203 -12.12 14.89 22.22
C VAL A 203 -12.17 16.07 23.17
N GLU A 204 -12.89 17.13 22.82
CA GLU A 204 -13.15 18.20 23.77
C GLU A 204 -14.03 17.68 24.92
N GLU A 205 -13.87 18.26 26.13
CA GLU A 205 -14.43 17.74 27.40
C GLU A 205 -15.95 17.48 27.41
N ASP A 206 -16.71 18.02 26.44
CA ASP A 206 -18.17 17.90 26.32
C ASP A 206 -18.66 17.19 25.03
N GLU A 207 -17.76 16.70 24.18
CA GLU A 207 -18.13 16.04 22.93
C GLU A 207 -18.29 14.53 23.11
N ILE A 208 -19.48 14.00 22.78
CA ILE A 208 -19.73 12.56 22.79
C ILE A 208 -19.34 12.01 21.42
N LEU A 209 -18.24 11.25 21.36
CA LEU A 209 -17.92 10.50 20.14
C LEU A 209 -19.04 9.54 19.81
N LYS A 210 -19.57 9.69 18.59
CA LYS A 210 -20.54 8.76 18.02
C LYS A 210 -19.92 7.37 17.76
N TRP A 211 -18.60 7.33 17.58
CA TRP A 211 -17.84 6.13 17.25
C TRP A 211 -16.41 6.27 17.76
N ASP A 212 -15.97 5.39 18.64
CA ASP A 212 -14.59 5.37 19.14
C ASP A 212 -13.76 4.28 18.44
N PRO A 213 -12.77 4.63 17.60
CA PRO A 213 -11.87 3.68 16.96
C PRO A 213 -11.09 2.80 17.97
N MET A 214 -10.83 3.30 19.18
CA MET A 214 -10.09 2.57 20.20
C MET A 214 -10.86 1.36 20.75
N GLU A 215 -12.20 1.38 20.70
CA GLU A 215 -13.04 0.22 21.02
C GLU A 215 -13.08 -0.83 19.89
N HIS A 216 -12.59 -0.47 18.71
CA HIS A 216 -12.63 -1.26 17.49
C HIS A 216 -11.23 -1.39 16.85
N PRO A 217 -10.27 -2.06 17.51
CA PRO A 217 -8.87 -2.12 17.06
C PRO A 217 -8.66 -2.72 15.66
N VAL A 218 -9.64 -3.52 15.21
CA VAL A 218 -9.80 -3.96 13.84
C VAL A 218 -11.24 -3.65 13.43
N TYR A 219 -11.39 -2.84 12.39
CA TYR A 219 -12.68 -2.43 11.84
C TYR A 219 -12.77 -2.86 10.39
N MET A 220 -13.87 -3.54 10.04
CA MET A 220 -14.15 -3.95 8.67
C MET A 220 -15.39 -3.22 8.15
N GLU A 221 -15.29 -2.76 6.92
CA GLU A 221 -16.41 -2.26 6.15
C GLU A 221 -16.49 -2.98 4.79
N ARG A 222 -17.67 -3.47 4.45
CA ARG A 222 -17.92 -4.04 3.11
C ARG A 222 -18.28 -2.91 2.16
N MET A 223 -17.56 -2.82 1.05
CA MET A 223 -17.84 -1.84 0.00
C MET A 223 -17.81 -2.47 -1.40
N SER A 224 -18.51 -1.83 -2.32
CA SER A 224 -18.43 -2.22 -3.73
C SER A 224 -17.05 -1.88 -4.30
N ALA A 225 -16.56 -2.73 -5.20
CA ALA A 225 -15.24 -2.58 -5.79
C ALA A 225 -15.12 -1.27 -6.59
N ARG A 226 -16.18 -0.87 -7.30
CA ARG A 226 -16.18 0.32 -8.14
C ARG A 226 -17.14 1.41 -7.71
N GLY A 227 -18.13 1.16 -6.86
CA GLY A 227 -19.19 2.14 -6.57
C GLY A 227 -20.28 2.12 -7.66
N ARG A 228 -21.55 2.33 -7.28
CA ARG A 228 -22.65 2.49 -8.23
C ARG A 228 -22.81 3.95 -8.60
N ALA A 229 -22.96 4.25 -9.90
CA ALA A 229 -23.38 5.58 -10.33
C ALA A 229 -24.90 5.71 -10.15
N ILE A 230 -25.35 6.56 -9.22
CA ILE A 230 -26.77 6.89 -9.02
C ILE A 230 -26.97 8.35 -9.42
N GLY A 231 -27.14 8.59 -10.72
CA GLY A 231 -27.31 9.95 -11.26
C GLY A 231 -26.00 10.74 -11.25
N TRP A 232 -25.95 11.84 -10.49
CA TRP A 232 -24.74 12.66 -10.30
C TRP A 232 -23.93 12.25 -9.07
N ASP A 233 -24.52 11.46 -8.17
CA ASP A 233 -23.84 10.90 -7.01
C ASP A 233 -23.22 9.56 -7.38
N ILE A 234 -21.92 9.45 -7.19
CA ILE A 234 -21.20 8.19 -7.29
C ILE A 234 -21.17 7.63 -5.87
N GLU A 235 -21.83 6.49 -5.61
CA GLU A 235 -21.57 5.76 -4.36
C GLU A 235 -20.08 5.48 -4.29
N GLU A 236 -19.46 5.88 -3.17
CA GLU A 236 -18.04 5.66 -2.93
C GLU A 236 -17.78 4.15 -2.87
N GLY A 237 -17.00 3.66 -3.83
CA GLY A 237 -16.48 2.30 -3.83
C GLY A 237 -15.00 2.27 -3.51
N LEU A 238 -14.43 1.07 -3.43
CA LEU A 238 -13.01 0.85 -3.16
C LEU A 238 -12.09 1.69 -4.05
N VAL A 239 -12.38 1.82 -5.35
CA VAL A 239 -11.57 2.66 -6.26
C VAL A 239 -11.58 4.13 -5.83
N SER A 240 -12.74 4.67 -5.42
CA SER A 240 -12.82 6.05 -4.91
C SER A 240 -12.01 6.18 -3.62
N TRP A 241 -12.19 5.23 -2.70
CA TRP A 241 -11.48 5.20 -1.42
C TRP A 241 -9.95 5.15 -1.59
N MET A 242 -9.47 4.36 -2.57
CA MET A 242 -8.05 4.31 -2.94
C MET A 242 -7.58 5.61 -3.58
N ASP A 243 -8.42 6.24 -4.41
CA ASP A 243 -8.12 7.52 -5.06
C ASP A 243 -8.00 8.66 -4.03
N ASP A 244 -8.87 8.71 -3.01
CA ASP A 244 -8.84 9.74 -1.95
C ASP A 244 -7.57 9.66 -1.09
N ARG A 245 -6.91 8.50 -1.08
CA ARG A 245 -5.63 8.28 -0.37
C ARG A 245 -4.41 8.49 -1.25
N LYS A 246 -4.61 8.82 -2.52
CA LYS A 246 -3.53 9.28 -3.38
C LYS A 246 -3.10 10.69 -2.95
N ASN A 247 -1.83 10.99 -3.16
CA ASN A 247 -1.15 12.23 -2.81
C ASN A 247 -1.03 12.48 -1.29
N ALA A 248 -1.30 11.48 -0.45
CA ALA A 248 -0.93 11.52 0.96
C ALA A 248 0.59 11.62 1.12
N LYS A 249 1.09 12.15 2.24
CA LYS A 249 2.52 12.44 2.43
C LYS A 249 3.39 11.19 2.25
N TRP A 250 2.91 10.05 2.74
CA TRP A 250 3.59 8.76 2.57
C TRP A 250 3.76 8.37 1.09
N GLU A 251 2.77 8.67 0.24
CA GLU A 251 2.81 8.33 -1.18
C GLU A 251 3.77 9.26 -1.92
N VAL A 252 3.72 10.56 -1.61
CA VAL A 252 4.63 11.56 -2.16
C VAL A 252 6.08 11.18 -1.83
N ALA A 253 6.38 10.92 -0.56
CA ALA A 253 7.72 10.51 -0.13
C ALA A 253 8.17 9.20 -0.78
N ALA A 254 7.26 8.24 -0.97
CA ALA A 254 7.55 6.97 -1.64
C ALA A 254 7.83 7.16 -3.14
N ASN A 255 7.12 8.08 -3.81
CA ASN A 255 7.33 8.42 -5.21
C ASN A 255 8.64 9.20 -5.42
N GLU A 256 8.97 10.13 -4.52
CA GLU A 256 10.26 10.83 -4.53
C GLU A 256 11.43 9.86 -4.37
N ALA A 257 11.38 8.97 -3.37
CA ALA A 257 12.38 7.93 -3.18
C ALA A 257 12.48 6.99 -4.40
N MET A 258 11.38 6.75 -5.11
CA MET A 258 11.41 5.99 -6.37
C MET A 258 12.16 6.70 -7.49
N CYS A 259 12.01 8.02 -7.63
CA CYS A 259 12.75 8.82 -8.60
C CYS A 259 14.24 8.83 -8.26
N ASP A 260 14.58 9.11 -7.00
CA ASP A 260 15.95 9.11 -6.51
C ASP A 260 16.62 7.72 -6.68
N ALA A 261 15.92 6.64 -6.35
CA ALA A 261 16.43 5.28 -6.55
C ALA A 261 16.73 5.00 -8.03
N LYS A 262 15.90 5.52 -8.97
CA LYS A 262 16.18 5.42 -10.41
C LYS A 262 17.45 6.19 -10.79
N ASP A 263 17.64 7.40 -10.25
CA ASP A 263 18.83 8.24 -10.51
C ASP A 263 20.12 7.67 -9.90
N LEU A 264 19.98 6.85 -8.85
CA LEU A 264 21.04 6.01 -8.30
C LEU A 264 21.27 4.71 -9.08
N GLY A 265 20.44 4.41 -10.08
CA GLY A 265 20.53 3.19 -10.89
C GLY A 265 20.06 1.93 -10.18
N TRP A 266 19.20 2.04 -9.16
CA TRP A 266 18.70 0.87 -8.42
C TRP A 266 17.75 0.03 -9.29
N GLU A 267 17.98 -1.28 -9.29
CA GLU A 267 17.11 -2.27 -9.95
C GLU A 267 16.25 -3.07 -8.96
N SER A 268 16.59 -3.01 -7.67
CA SER A 268 15.89 -3.63 -6.54
C SER A 268 15.95 -2.73 -5.29
N TRP A 269 15.08 -2.98 -4.31
CA TRP A 269 15.09 -2.29 -3.01
C TRP A 269 16.12 -2.83 -2.02
#